data_AF-A0A845WUA1-F1
#
_entry.id   AF-A0A845WUA1-F1
#
_cell.length_a   1.000
_cell.length_b   1.000
_cell.length_c   1.000
_cell.angle_alpha   90.00
_cell.angle_beta   90.00
_cell.angle_gamma   90.00
#
_symmetry.space_group_name_H-M   'P 1'
#
loop_
_entity.id
_entity.type
_entity.pdbx_description
1 polymer ?
#
loop_
_entity_poly.entity_id
_entity_poly.type
_entity_poly.pdbx_seq_one_letter_code
_entity_poly.pdbx_strand_id
1 'polypeptide(L)'
;SGMGTTVSEYPTFSWYMPCIEYASGHDLKFVLKDANGKELYSVKYPLPDKVDAGIRSITLPPFVNLPPLEVNQKYYWQVGLIDPGDSSKNIYIDGGVKRVEEDPNLVQRLNQATPQKRVVIYANDRLWYETLTTLVELRRQSPNDENLAEAWHKLLTSVGLGKIREKALFLFEQASRTNN
;
A
#
# COMPACT_ATOMS: atom_id res chain seq x y z
N SER A 1 9.32 -9.93 -2.52
CA SER A 1 8.72 -8.61 -2.78
C SER A 1 9.02 -8.14 -4.19
N GLY A 2 8.08 -7.44 -4.80
CA GLY A 2 8.18 -6.92 -6.17
C GLY A 2 8.62 -5.45 -6.23
N MET A 3 9.04 -5.00 -7.41
CA MET A 3 9.37 -3.61 -7.69
C MET A 3 8.22 -2.98 -8.50
N GLY A 4 7.55 -1.98 -7.92
CA GLY A 4 6.56 -1.16 -8.62
C GLY A 4 7.17 0.15 -9.14
N THR A 5 6.45 0.86 -10.01
CA THR A 5 6.87 2.18 -10.50
C THR A 5 5.89 3.28 -10.14
N THR A 6 6.40 4.50 -10.00
CA THR A 6 5.64 5.71 -9.68
C THR A 6 6.18 6.90 -10.49
N VAL A 7 5.34 7.87 -10.82
CA VAL A 7 5.78 9.19 -11.31
C VAL A 7 5.85 10.22 -10.17
N SER A 8 5.17 9.96 -9.07
CA SER A 8 5.08 10.86 -7.91
C SER A 8 6.43 11.09 -7.24
N GLU A 9 6.67 12.35 -6.87
CA GLU A 9 7.78 12.78 -6.00
C GLU A 9 7.64 12.23 -4.58
N TYR A 10 6.39 12.09 -4.13
CA TYR A 10 6.00 11.70 -2.79
C TYR A 10 4.86 10.67 -2.89
N PRO A 11 5.16 9.42 -3.28
CA PRO A 11 4.15 8.40 -3.50
C PRO A 11 3.38 8.05 -2.22
N THR A 12 2.20 7.46 -2.44
CA THR A 12 1.40 6.81 -1.41
C THR A 12 1.64 5.31 -1.42
N PHE A 13 2.00 4.75 -0.27
CA PHE A 13 2.16 3.32 -0.06
C PHE A 13 0.91 2.78 0.60
N SER A 14 0.36 1.66 0.10
CA SER A 14 -0.83 1.03 0.65
C SER A 14 -0.60 -0.46 0.93
N TRP A 15 -1.18 -0.95 2.02
CA TRP A 15 -1.10 -2.35 2.42
C TRP A 15 -2.39 -2.80 3.10
N TYR A 16 -2.59 -4.13 3.17
CA TYR A 16 -3.68 -4.72 3.93
C TYR A 16 -3.25 -4.93 5.38
N MET A 17 -4.03 -4.39 6.31
CA MET A 17 -3.90 -4.65 7.74
C MET A 17 -4.98 -5.68 8.15
N PRO A 18 -4.63 -6.80 8.81
CA PRO A 18 -5.61 -7.72 9.35
C PRO A 18 -6.34 -7.11 10.56
N CYS A 19 -7.43 -7.74 10.98
CA CYS A 19 -8.05 -7.43 12.26
C CYS A 19 -7.10 -7.84 13.39
N ILE A 20 -6.91 -6.98 14.38
CA ILE A 20 -6.13 -7.26 15.58
C ILE A 20 -6.99 -6.86 16.78
N GLU A 21 -7.43 -7.86 17.55
CA GLU A 21 -8.31 -7.67 18.71
C GLU A 21 -7.60 -7.05 19.91
N TYR A 22 -6.27 -7.25 20.01
CA TYR A 22 -5.43 -6.74 21.11
C TYR A 22 -4.14 -6.14 20.54
N ALA A 23 -4.19 -4.88 20.14
CA ALA A 23 -3.08 -4.14 19.55
C ALA A 23 -2.46 -3.11 20.50
N SER A 24 -3.04 -2.88 21.69
CA SER A 24 -2.52 -1.94 22.68
C SER A 24 -1.04 -2.19 22.96
N GLY A 25 -0.26 -1.11 23.01
CA GLY A 25 1.18 -1.17 23.24
C GLY A 25 2.01 -1.59 22.03
N HIS A 26 1.40 -2.06 20.94
CA HIS A 26 2.11 -2.26 19.68
C HIS A 26 2.17 -0.96 18.88
N ASP A 27 3.13 -0.92 17.97
CA ASP A 27 3.31 0.21 17.09
C ASP A 27 3.36 -0.22 15.63
N LEU A 28 2.79 0.61 14.76
CA LEU A 28 3.01 0.52 13.33
C LEU A 28 4.22 1.39 12.95
N LYS A 29 5.27 0.79 12.40
CA LYS A 29 6.46 1.51 11.91
C LYS A 29 6.52 1.46 10.39
N PHE A 30 6.61 2.62 9.75
CA PHE A 30 6.96 2.74 8.33
C PHE A 30 8.42 3.18 8.20
N VAL A 31 9.12 2.61 7.22
CA VAL A 31 10.50 2.97 6.87
C VAL A 31 10.63 3.04 5.35
N LEU A 32 11.30 4.07 4.84
CA LEU A 32 11.77 4.18 3.47
C LEU A 32 13.30 4.20 3.45
N LYS A 33 13.89 3.44 2.55
CA LYS A 33 15.34 3.31 2.35
C LYS A 33 15.71 3.58 0.90
N ASP A 34 16.93 4.08 0.69
CA ASP A 34 17.54 4.16 -0.64
C ASP A 34 17.99 2.77 -1.14
N ALA A 35 18.58 2.74 -2.34
CA ALA A 35 19.09 1.51 -2.95
C ALA A 35 20.24 0.84 -2.17
N ASN A 36 20.95 1.59 -1.31
CA ASN A 36 22.05 1.09 -0.47
C ASN A 36 21.54 0.64 0.91
N GLY A 37 20.25 0.76 1.18
CA GLY A 37 19.64 0.42 2.47
C GLY A 37 19.75 1.52 3.51
N LYS A 38 20.22 2.73 3.15
CA LYS A 38 20.22 3.88 4.05
C LYS A 38 18.79 4.33 4.30
N GLU A 39 18.41 4.46 5.56
CA GLU A 39 17.12 5.01 5.95
C GLU A 39 17.03 6.49 5.56
N LEU A 40 15.99 6.82 4.78
CA LEU A 40 15.68 8.17 4.34
C LEU A 40 14.54 8.78 5.15
N TYR A 41 13.58 7.95 5.56
CA TYR A 41 12.42 8.37 6.33
C TYR A 41 11.93 7.21 7.20
N SER A 42 11.57 7.52 8.44
CA SER A 42 10.85 6.60 9.31
C SER A 42 9.83 7.33 10.16
N VAL A 43 8.68 6.69 10.36
CA VAL A 43 7.64 7.17 11.26
C VAL A 43 7.04 5.98 12.00
N LYS A 44 6.56 6.25 13.21
CA LYS A 44 6.00 5.26 14.12
C LYS A 44 4.68 5.78 14.66
N TYR A 45 3.64 4.94 14.63
CA TYR A 45 2.31 5.26 15.13
C TYR A 45 1.90 4.25 16.20
N PRO A 46 1.52 4.70 17.41
CA PRO A 46 0.94 3.80 18.39
C PRO A 46 -0.39 3.27 17.87
N LEU A 47 -0.65 1.98 18.08
CA LEU A 47 -1.92 1.38 17.71
C LEU A 47 -2.98 1.58 18.81
N PRO A 48 -4.25 1.76 18.43
CA PRO A 48 -5.37 1.69 19.37
C PRO A 48 -5.52 0.28 19.93
N ASP A 49 -6.42 0.10 20.89
CA ASP A 49 -6.64 -1.21 21.51
C ASP A 49 -7.06 -2.29 20.51
N LYS A 50 -7.89 -1.90 19.54
CA LYS A 50 -8.38 -2.76 18.47
C LYS A 50 -8.14 -2.11 17.11
N VAL A 51 -7.71 -2.91 16.14
CA VAL A 51 -7.52 -2.50 14.75
C VAL A 51 -8.43 -3.30 13.85
N ASP A 52 -9.32 -2.62 13.12
CA ASP A 52 -10.16 -3.28 12.13
C ASP A 52 -9.39 -3.66 10.86
N ALA A 53 -9.78 -4.78 10.25
CA ALA A 53 -9.22 -5.22 8.99
C ALA A 53 -9.46 -4.19 7.87
N GLY A 54 -8.48 -3.97 7.01
CA GLY A 54 -8.67 -3.15 5.80
C GLY A 54 -7.38 -2.57 5.23
N ILE A 55 -7.53 -1.83 4.14
CA ILE A 55 -6.40 -1.22 3.45
C ILE A 55 -5.99 0.07 4.18
N ARG A 56 -4.74 0.12 4.63
CA ARG A 56 -4.09 1.29 5.19
C ARG A 56 -3.16 1.91 4.15
N SER A 57 -2.92 3.21 4.30
CA SER A 57 -2.11 3.97 3.36
C SER A 57 -1.27 5.01 4.10
N ILE A 58 -0.08 5.29 3.60
CA ILE A 58 0.76 6.41 4.04
C ILE A 58 1.33 7.12 2.81
N THR A 59 1.21 8.45 2.80
CA THR A 59 1.81 9.31 1.78
C THR A 59 3.12 9.87 2.33
N LEU A 60 4.18 9.88 1.53
CA LEU A 60 5.42 10.55 1.95
C LEU A 60 5.14 12.04 2.16
N PRO A 61 5.50 12.61 3.33
CA PRO A 61 5.27 14.01 3.58
C PRO A 61 6.33 14.89 2.88
N PRO A 62 5.94 15.89 2.08
CA PRO A 62 6.89 16.74 1.34
C PRO A 62 7.63 17.76 2.21
N PHE A 63 7.30 17.87 3.52
CA PHE A 63 7.74 18.96 4.39
C PHE A 63 8.60 18.52 5.59
N VAL A 64 9.19 17.31 5.56
CA VAL A 64 9.94 16.74 6.70
C VAL A 64 11.45 16.55 6.45
N ASN A 65 12.07 17.42 5.65
CA ASN A 65 13.47 17.26 5.20
C ASN A 65 13.74 15.95 4.42
N LEU A 66 12.69 15.35 3.84
CA LEU A 66 12.82 14.26 2.87
C LEU A 66 12.82 14.89 1.46
N PRO A 67 13.93 14.84 0.71
CA PRO A 67 13.92 15.27 -0.68
C PRO A 67 12.96 14.39 -1.51
N PRO A 68 12.43 14.92 -2.63
CA PRO A 68 11.57 14.14 -3.52
C PRO A 68 12.32 12.91 -4.02
N LEU A 69 11.60 11.81 -4.26
CA LEU A 69 12.23 10.64 -4.87
C LEU A 69 12.81 11.02 -6.23
N GLU A 70 14.02 10.57 -6.54
CA GLU A 70 14.69 10.92 -7.79
C GLU A 70 14.21 10.02 -8.94
N VAL A 71 14.02 10.62 -10.11
CA VAL A 71 13.68 9.89 -11.32
C VAL A 71 14.78 8.86 -11.63
N ASN A 72 14.35 7.68 -12.05
CA ASN A 72 15.17 6.50 -12.31
C ASN A 72 15.85 5.85 -11.10
N GLN A 73 15.61 6.32 -9.88
CA GLN A 73 16.12 5.68 -8.66
C GLN A 73 15.16 4.69 -8.03
N LYS A 74 15.75 3.67 -7.40
CA LYS A 74 15.06 2.62 -6.64
C LYS A 74 15.10 2.93 -5.15
N TYR A 75 13.99 2.67 -4.49
CA TYR A 75 13.82 2.76 -3.05
C TYR A 75 13.10 1.53 -2.55
N TYR A 76 13.25 1.26 -1.25
CA TYR A 76 12.63 0.14 -0.58
C TYR A 76 11.85 0.65 0.61
N TRP A 77 10.60 0.22 0.74
CA TRP A 77 9.78 0.56 1.88
C TRP A 77 9.43 -0.69 2.66
N GLN A 78 9.21 -0.51 3.96
CA GLN A 78 8.78 -1.56 4.87
C GLN A 78 7.76 -1.00 5.85
N VAL A 79 6.73 -1.78 6.13
CA VAL A 79 5.82 -1.56 7.25
C VAL A 79 6.00 -2.72 8.24
N GLY A 80 6.19 -2.39 9.50
CA GLY A 80 6.29 -3.35 10.60
C GLY A 80 5.20 -3.13 11.64
N LEU A 81 4.59 -4.21 12.10
CA LEU A 81 3.91 -4.27 13.39
C LEU A 81 4.97 -4.62 14.44
N ILE A 82 5.21 -3.70 15.36
CA ILE A 82 6.28 -3.77 16.35
C ILE A 82 5.69 -4.10 17.71
N ASP A 83 6.07 -5.25 18.26
CA ASP A 83 5.84 -5.62 19.65
C ASP A 83 7.04 -5.11 20.49
N PRO A 84 6.82 -4.20 21.47
CA PRO A 84 7.90 -3.66 22.28
C PRO A 84 8.45 -4.67 23.30
N GLY A 85 7.69 -5.71 23.65
CA GLY A 85 8.08 -6.73 24.61
C GLY A 85 8.82 -7.90 23.97
N ASP A 86 8.60 -8.16 22.69
CA ASP A 86 9.23 -9.27 21.97
C ASP A 86 9.42 -8.99 20.47
N SER A 87 10.63 -8.58 20.08
CA SER A 87 10.97 -8.29 18.68
C SER A 87 10.85 -9.50 17.74
N SER A 88 10.84 -10.73 18.27
CA SER A 88 10.69 -11.95 17.45
C SER A 88 9.27 -12.11 16.88
N LYS A 89 8.30 -11.40 17.48
CA LYS A 89 6.90 -11.36 17.01
C LYS A 89 6.63 -10.25 16.01
N ASN A 90 7.63 -9.43 15.68
CA ASN A 90 7.43 -8.34 14.73
C ASN A 90 7.10 -8.91 13.35
N ILE A 91 6.02 -8.41 12.76
CA ILE A 91 5.56 -8.80 11.43
C ILE A 91 5.90 -7.68 10.47
N TYR A 92 6.52 -8.02 9.34
CA TYR A 92 6.91 -7.05 8.32
C TYR A 92 6.28 -7.37 6.98
N ILE A 93 5.97 -6.32 6.24
CA ILE A 93 5.69 -6.34 4.82
C ILE A 93 6.59 -5.30 4.15
N ASP A 94 7.04 -5.59 2.94
CA ASP A 94 7.97 -4.73 2.23
C ASP A 94 7.69 -4.70 0.72
N GLY A 95 8.23 -3.67 0.07
CA GLY A 95 8.10 -3.48 -1.36
C GLY A 95 9.17 -2.56 -1.92
N GLY A 96 9.37 -2.64 -3.24
CA GLY A 96 10.23 -1.73 -3.98
C GLY A 96 9.42 -0.67 -4.73
N VAL A 97 9.93 0.56 -4.77
CA VAL A 97 9.42 1.63 -5.64
C VAL A 97 10.56 2.18 -6.49
N LYS A 98 10.32 2.33 -7.78
CA LYS A 98 11.19 3.08 -8.68
C LYS A 98 10.43 4.30 -9.20
N ARG A 99 10.97 5.52 -9.01
CA ARG A 99 10.39 6.68 -9.70
C ARG A 99 10.79 6.64 -11.17
N VAL A 100 9.85 6.84 -12.06
CA VAL A 100 10.06 6.88 -13.51
C VAL A 100 9.71 8.26 -14.04
N GLU A 101 10.20 8.56 -15.24
CA GLU A 101 9.83 9.79 -15.95
C GLU A 101 8.35 9.75 -16.31
N GLU A 102 7.67 10.89 -16.16
CA GLU A 102 6.27 11.01 -16.54
C GLU A 102 6.15 11.07 -18.07
N ASP A 103 5.24 10.28 -18.64
CA ASP A 103 4.87 10.42 -20.05
C ASP A 103 4.27 11.83 -20.27
N PRO A 104 4.81 12.65 -21.19
CA PRO A 104 4.31 13.99 -21.46
C PRO A 104 2.80 14.06 -21.77
N ASN A 105 2.22 12.98 -22.30
CA ASN A 105 0.80 12.91 -22.63
C ASN A 105 -0.07 12.37 -21.48
N LEU A 106 0.52 11.95 -20.36
CA LEU A 106 -0.21 11.35 -19.23
C LEU A 106 -1.24 12.34 -18.68
N VAL A 107 -0.83 13.57 -18.37
CA VAL A 107 -1.71 14.61 -17.82
C VAL A 107 -2.90 14.88 -18.74
N GLN A 108 -2.69 14.96 -20.05
CA GLN A 108 -3.77 15.16 -21.02
C GLN A 108 -4.76 13.99 -21.01
N ARG A 109 -4.27 12.75 -21.00
CA ARG A 109 -5.13 11.54 -20.92
C ARG A 109 -5.93 11.52 -19.61
N LEU A 110 -5.32 11.90 -18.49
CA LEU A 110 -5.96 11.90 -17.17
C LEU A 110 -7.04 12.99 -17.04
N ASN A 111 -6.84 14.16 -17.64
CA ASN A 111 -7.80 15.26 -17.62
C ASN A 111 -9.09 14.94 -18.38
N GLN A 112 -9.00 14.11 -19.42
CA GLN A 112 -10.15 13.66 -20.22
C GLN A 112 -10.81 12.39 -19.65
N ALA A 113 -10.16 11.72 -18.70
CA ALA A 113 -10.59 10.44 -18.16
C ALA A 113 -11.50 10.61 -16.93
N THR A 114 -12.54 9.79 -16.87
CA THR A 114 -13.27 9.56 -15.61
C THR A 114 -12.34 8.94 -14.57
N PRO A 115 -12.63 9.07 -13.26
CA PRO A 115 -11.78 8.50 -12.22
C PRO A 115 -11.51 7.00 -12.38
N GLN A 116 -12.52 6.22 -12.79
CA GLN A 116 -12.37 4.79 -13.07
C GLN A 116 -11.43 4.54 -14.26
N LYS A 117 -11.50 5.37 -15.30
CA LYS A 117 -10.64 5.23 -16.48
C LYS A 117 -9.19 5.61 -16.18
N ARG A 118 -8.94 6.49 -15.21
CA ARG A 118 -7.59 6.81 -14.71
C ARG A 118 -6.88 5.57 -14.16
N VAL A 119 -7.59 4.70 -13.43
CA VAL A 119 -7.02 3.42 -12.94
C VAL A 119 -6.47 2.58 -14.10
N VAL A 120 -7.22 2.47 -15.19
CA VAL A 120 -6.83 1.71 -16.38
C VAL A 120 -5.63 2.35 -17.08
N ILE A 121 -5.62 3.68 -17.19
CA ILE A 121 -4.50 4.44 -17.76
C ILE A 121 -3.21 4.16 -16.98
N TYR A 122 -3.23 4.35 -15.66
CA TYR A 122 -2.05 4.08 -14.83
C TYR A 122 -1.60 2.62 -14.90
N ALA A 123 -2.54 1.67 -14.94
CA ALA A 123 -2.21 0.25 -15.02
C ALA A 123 -1.51 -0.10 -16.34
N ASN A 124 -1.99 0.44 -17.46
CA ASN A 124 -1.39 0.26 -18.78
C ASN A 124 0.01 0.87 -18.86
N ASP A 125 0.21 2.01 -18.20
CA ASP A 125 1.49 2.70 -18.11
C ASP A 125 2.44 2.05 -17.07
N ARG A 126 2.00 0.97 -16.41
CA ARG A 126 2.75 0.21 -15.38
C ARG A 126 3.08 1.03 -14.13
N LEU A 127 2.29 2.07 -13.87
CA LEU A 127 2.38 2.98 -12.72
C LEU A 127 1.66 2.39 -11.51
N TRP A 128 2.26 1.36 -10.92
CA TRP A 128 1.69 0.55 -9.84
C TRP A 128 1.15 1.39 -8.67
N TYR A 129 1.91 2.38 -8.21
CA TYR A 129 1.54 3.16 -7.03
C TYR A 129 0.36 4.09 -7.30
N GLU A 130 0.28 4.67 -8.50
CA GLU A 130 -0.84 5.49 -8.97
C GLU A 130 -2.08 4.63 -9.20
N THR A 131 -1.95 3.46 -9.83
CA THR A 131 -3.05 2.49 -10.01
C THR A 131 -3.65 2.09 -8.66
N LEU A 132 -2.81 1.67 -7.72
CA LEU A 132 -3.27 1.18 -6.42
C LEU A 132 -3.90 2.30 -5.59
N THR A 133 -3.24 3.46 -5.52
CA THR A 133 -3.74 4.61 -4.74
C THR A 133 -5.09 5.08 -5.27
N THR A 134 -5.21 5.29 -6.58
CA THR A 134 -6.46 5.73 -7.21
C THR A 134 -7.60 4.74 -6.93
N LEU A 135 -7.32 3.43 -7.05
CA LEU A 135 -8.35 2.42 -6.83
C LEU A 135 -8.76 2.30 -5.35
N VAL A 136 -7.81 2.44 -4.41
CA VAL A 136 -8.10 2.48 -2.97
C VAL A 136 -8.99 3.67 -2.63
N GLU A 137 -8.70 4.86 -3.17
CA GLU A 137 -9.48 6.07 -2.96
C GLU A 137 -10.91 5.93 -3.49
N LEU A 138 -11.07 5.44 -4.72
CA LEU A 138 -12.39 5.22 -5.31
C LEU A 138 -13.22 4.23 -4.50
N ARG A 139 -12.62 3.14 -4.02
CA ARG A 139 -13.31 2.18 -3.15
C ARG A 139 -13.70 2.75 -1.80
N ARG A 140 -12.91 3.69 -1.24
CA ARG A 140 -13.26 4.37 0.01
C ARG A 140 -14.45 5.31 -0.19
N GLN A 141 -14.52 5.99 -1.34
CA GLN A 141 -15.62 6.91 -1.67
C GLN A 141 -16.91 6.17 -2.04
N SER A 142 -16.80 5.04 -2.73
CA SER A 142 -17.92 4.24 -3.23
C SER A 142 -17.77 2.76 -2.87
N PRO A 143 -17.91 2.39 -1.58
CA PRO A 143 -17.61 1.04 -1.09
C PRO A 143 -18.52 -0.06 -1.67
N ASN A 144 -19.73 0.31 -2.13
CA ASN A 144 -20.73 -0.60 -2.69
C ASN A 144 -20.74 -0.65 -4.23
N ASP A 145 -19.77 -0.01 -4.91
CA ASP A 145 -19.67 -0.04 -6.37
C ASP A 145 -19.08 -1.38 -6.85
N GLU A 146 -19.90 -2.18 -7.51
CA GLU A 146 -19.52 -3.51 -8.02
C GLU A 146 -18.42 -3.45 -9.09
N ASN A 147 -18.37 -2.39 -9.90
CA ASN A 147 -17.31 -2.23 -10.90
C ASN A 147 -15.95 -2.01 -10.23
N LEU A 148 -15.91 -1.26 -9.12
CA LEU A 148 -14.69 -1.09 -8.32
C LEU A 148 -14.30 -2.36 -7.56
N ALA A 149 -15.27 -3.22 -7.21
CA ALA A 149 -15.02 -4.55 -6.69
C ALA A 149 -14.37 -5.47 -7.73
N GLU A 150 -14.90 -5.48 -8.94
CA GLU A 150 -14.33 -6.26 -10.03
C GLU A 150 -12.94 -5.76 -10.44
N ALA A 151 -12.76 -4.44 -10.56
CA ALA A 151 -11.45 -3.85 -10.88
C ALA A 151 -10.38 -4.21 -9.84
N TRP A 152 -10.75 -4.18 -8.56
CA TRP A 152 -9.88 -4.61 -7.46
C TRP A 152 -9.50 -6.09 -7.57
N HIS A 153 -10.49 -6.95 -7.82
CA HIS A 153 -10.25 -8.38 -8.00
C HIS A 153 -9.31 -8.66 -9.19
N LYS A 154 -9.53 -7.99 -10.34
CA LYS A 154 -8.66 -8.10 -11.52
C LYS A 154 -7.24 -7.64 -11.23
N LEU A 155 -7.08 -6.49 -10.55
CA LEU A 155 -5.77 -5.97 -10.16
C LEU A 155 -5.03 -6.94 -9.24
N LEU A 156 -5.68 -7.45 -8.18
CA LEU A 156 -5.04 -8.41 -7.29
C LEU A 156 -4.69 -9.72 -8.02
N THR A 157 -5.57 -10.19 -8.91
CA THR A 157 -5.31 -11.41 -9.69
C THR A 157 -4.10 -11.25 -10.61
N SER A 158 -3.92 -10.09 -11.25
CA SER A 158 -2.80 -9.87 -12.17
C SER A 158 -1.43 -9.92 -11.48
N VAL A 159 -1.37 -9.61 -10.19
CA VAL A 159 -0.14 -9.70 -9.37
C VAL A 159 -0.09 -10.96 -8.49
N GLY A 160 -0.90 -11.97 -8.78
CA GLY A 160 -0.92 -13.25 -8.05
C GLY A 160 -1.52 -13.17 -6.64
N LEU A 161 -2.19 -12.06 -6.33
CA LEU A 161 -2.84 -11.77 -5.05
C LEU A 161 -4.37 -12.01 -5.08
N GLY A 162 -4.92 -12.59 -6.15
CA GLY A 162 -6.36 -12.90 -6.26
C GLY A 162 -6.90 -13.74 -5.09
N LYS A 163 -6.04 -14.59 -4.51
CA LYS A 163 -6.34 -15.41 -3.33
C LYS A 163 -6.34 -14.66 -2.00
N ILE A 164 -5.98 -13.36 -1.94
CA ILE A 164 -6.00 -12.61 -0.66
C ILE A 164 -7.42 -12.55 -0.08
N ARG A 165 -8.47 -12.56 -0.90
CA ARG A 165 -9.86 -12.64 -0.43
C ARG A 165 -10.17 -13.98 0.26
N GLU A 166 -9.70 -15.08 -0.33
CA GLU A 166 -9.84 -16.41 0.26
C GLU A 166 -8.93 -16.59 1.48
N LYS A 167 -7.72 -16.04 1.48
CA LYS A 167 -6.77 -16.16 2.60
C LYS A 167 -7.17 -15.29 3.79
N ALA A 168 -7.74 -14.11 3.56
CA ALA A 168 -8.35 -13.31 4.62
C ALA A 168 -9.56 -14.03 5.24
N LEU A 169 -10.39 -14.69 4.42
CA LEU A 169 -11.51 -15.51 4.89
C LEU A 169 -11.03 -16.81 5.58
N PHE A 170 -9.96 -17.42 5.10
CA PHE A 170 -9.37 -18.66 5.65
C PHE A 170 -8.61 -18.41 6.95
N LEU A 171 -7.90 -17.29 7.07
CA LEU A 171 -7.30 -16.85 8.34
C LEU A 171 -8.38 -16.48 9.36
N PHE A 172 -9.51 -15.93 8.91
CA PHE A 172 -10.69 -15.66 9.74
C PHE A 172 -11.35 -16.96 10.25
N GLU A 173 -11.49 -17.98 9.41
CA GLU A 173 -12.01 -19.30 9.82
C GLU A 173 -11.06 -20.08 10.75
N GLN A 174 -9.75 -19.98 10.56
CA GLN A 174 -8.78 -20.63 11.45
C GLN A 174 -8.75 -19.97 12.83
N ALA A 175 -8.73 -18.64 12.89
CA ALA A 175 -8.72 -17.88 14.15
C ALA A 175 -10.04 -18.01 14.95
N SER A 176 -11.17 -18.22 14.26
CA SER A 176 -12.47 -18.49 14.91
C SER A 176 -12.64 -19.93 15.38
N ARG A 177 -11.90 -20.89 14.80
CA ARG A 177 -11.93 -22.31 15.22
C ARG A 177 -10.97 -22.64 16.37
N THR A 178 -9.94 -21.83 16.60
CA THR A 178 -9.01 -22.03 17.72
C THR A 178 -9.51 -21.47 19.05
N ASN A 179 -10.68 -20.82 19.08
CA ASN A 179 -11.30 -20.23 20.27
C ASN A 179 -12.58 -20.94 20.74
N ASN A 180 -12.75 -22.24 20.41
CA ASN A 180 -13.75 -23.11 21.03
C ASN A 180 -13.09 -24.34 21.66
#